data_AF-A0A286EQH8-F1
#
_entry.id   AF-A0A286EQH8-F1
#
_cell.length_a   1.000
_cell.length_b   1.000
_cell.length_c   1.000
_cell.angle_alpha   90.00
_cell.angle_beta   90.00
_cell.angle_gamma   90.00
#
_symmetry.space_group_name_H-M   'P 1'
#
loop_
_entity.id
_entity.type
_entity.pdbx_description
1 polymer ?
#
loop_
_entity_poly.entity_id
_entity_poly.type
_entity_poly.pdbx_seq_one_letter_code
_entity_poly.pdbx_strand_id
1 'polypeptide(L)'
;MAIELPGPVADFLNFIGIMWPNVNEDKVREFGEHVAQFGHDLQSTHQSATSIIGDLGMAYQGASYEQLLATWGQMSSTHLTELIDGCSVVAGSMGVAADVVIGMKVEAIAELVVLAAEFVADQVAAVATFGIAEAALALIELEGRQLVKFLEQELVQFIVAHVIEAAVGPLVVKVEQAAEGLVYRGVSSALGVSGGSGASFQIVPEQVSAYAATIRQQAETFAGQADAFTVTAASMSFE
;
A
#
# COMPACT_ATOMS: atom_id res chain seq x y z
N MET A 1 -10.23 -9.16 -12.58
CA MET A 1 -10.52 -10.59 -12.39
C MET A 1 -9.18 -11.30 -12.37
N ALA A 2 -8.95 -12.20 -11.41
CA ALA A 2 -7.79 -13.07 -11.41
C ALA A 2 -7.69 -13.84 -12.75
N ILE A 3 -6.47 -14.03 -13.24
CA ILE A 3 -6.24 -14.75 -14.50
C ILE A 3 -6.57 -16.24 -14.31
N GLU A 4 -7.56 -16.70 -15.07
CA GLU A 4 -7.97 -18.10 -15.14
C GLU A 4 -7.14 -18.88 -16.16
N LEU A 5 -6.78 -20.12 -15.82
CA LEU A 5 -6.03 -20.99 -16.70
C LEU A 5 -6.91 -21.56 -17.83
N PRO A 6 -6.41 -21.60 -19.08
CA PRO A 6 -7.04 -22.39 -20.13
C PRO A 6 -7.12 -23.88 -19.74
N GLY A 7 -8.24 -24.54 -20.04
CA GLY A 7 -8.48 -25.95 -19.68
C GLY A 7 -7.32 -26.91 -20.02
N PRO A 8 -6.76 -26.90 -21.24
CA PRO A 8 -5.64 -27.76 -21.60
C PRO A 8 -4.37 -27.51 -20.77
N VAL A 9 -4.13 -26.26 -20.36
CA VAL A 9 -2.99 -25.90 -19.50
C VAL A 9 -3.22 -26.44 -18.09
N ALA A 10 -4.42 -26.25 -17.55
CA ALA A 10 -4.78 -26.79 -16.24
C ALA A 10 -4.64 -28.32 -16.20
N ASP A 11 -5.09 -29.03 -17.23
CA ASP A 11 -4.94 -30.47 -17.36
C ASP A 11 -3.46 -30.90 -17.40
N PHE A 12 -2.64 -30.18 -18.17
CA PHE A 12 -1.20 -30.42 -18.25
C PHE A 12 -0.50 -30.20 -16.89
N LEU A 13 -0.76 -29.07 -16.23
CA LEU A 13 -0.18 -28.77 -14.92
C LEU A 13 -0.60 -29.79 -13.85
N ASN A 14 -1.87 -30.24 -13.89
CA ASN A 14 -2.37 -31.29 -13.01
C ASN A 14 -1.68 -32.63 -13.27
N PHE A 15 -1.43 -32.97 -14.54
CA PHE A 15 -0.72 -34.20 -14.91
C PHE A 15 0.70 -34.22 -14.34
N ILE A 16 1.43 -33.11 -14.48
CA ILE A 16 2.79 -33.00 -13.93
C ILE A 16 2.81 -32.70 -12.42
N GLY A 17 1.65 -32.50 -11.79
CA GLY A 17 1.51 -32.28 -10.34
C GLY A 17 2.09 -30.95 -9.88
N ILE A 18 1.93 -29.88 -10.66
CA ILE A 18 2.35 -28.52 -10.31
C ILE A 18 1.13 -27.66 -10.02
N MET A 19 1.21 -26.88 -8.95
CA MET A 19 0.22 -25.85 -8.62
C MET A 19 0.56 -24.54 -9.35
N TRP A 20 -0.47 -23.90 -9.90
CA TRP A 20 -0.34 -22.56 -10.47
C TRP A 20 -0.20 -21.49 -9.37
N PRO A 21 0.62 -20.44 -9.58
CA PRO A 21 0.73 -19.36 -8.61
C PRO A 21 -0.60 -18.60 -8.43
N ASN A 22 -1.12 -18.59 -7.21
CA ASN A 22 -2.44 -18.00 -6.87
C ASN A 22 -2.40 -16.50 -6.53
N VAL A 23 -1.32 -15.78 -6.83
CA VAL A 23 -1.26 -14.33 -6.54
C VAL A 23 -2.41 -13.60 -7.24
N ASN A 24 -3.26 -12.88 -6.52
CA ASN A 24 -4.39 -12.17 -7.09
C ASN A 24 -4.04 -10.70 -7.36
N GLU A 25 -3.89 -10.34 -8.63
CA GLU A 25 -3.45 -9.01 -9.07
C GLU A 25 -4.51 -7.94 -8.82
N ASP A 26 -5.79 -8.33 -8.84
CA ASP A 26 -6.87 -7.42 -8.45
C ASP A 26 -6.74 -7.06 -6.98
N LYS A 27 -6.39 -8.03 -6.11
CA LYS A 27 -6.19 -7.77 -4.68
C LYS A 27 -4.99 -6.87 -4.43
N VAL A 28 -3.90 -7.06 -5.18
CA VAL A 28 -2.75 -6.15 -5.14
C VAL A 28 -3.18 -4.73 -5.52
N ARG A 29 -3.98 -4.57 -6.59
CA ARG A 29 -4.50 -3.26 -7.01
C ARG A 29 -5.45 -2.64 -6.00
N GLU A 30 -6.39 -3.43 -5.49
CA GLU A 30 -7.39 -3.03 -4.49
C GLU A 30 -6.70 -2.52 -3.22
N PHE A 31 -5.60 -3.16 -2.79
CA PHE A 31 -4.86 -2.68 -1.62
C PHE A 31 -4.21 -1.32 -1.91
N GLY A 32 -3.63 -1.14 -3.10
CA GLY A 32 -3.11 0.16 -3.53
C GLY A 32 -4.18 1.25 -3.54
N GLU A 33 -5.39 0.95 -4.01
CA GLU A 33 -6.54 1.86 -4.00
C GLU A 33 -6.95 2.23 -2.57
N HIS A 34 -6.96 1.28 -1.64
CA HIS A 34 -7.22 1.56 -0.22
C HIS A 34 -6.16 2.47 0.41
N VAL A 35 -4.89 2.27 0.07
CA VAL A 35 -3.80 3.15 0.54
C VAL A 35 -3.95 4.56 -0.04
N ALA A 36 -4.30 4.70 -1.32
CA ALA A 36 -4.58 5.99 -1.94
C ALA A 36 -5.76 6.69 -1.26
N GLN A 37 -6.85 5.97 -1.01
CA GLN A 37 -8.03 6.51 -0.34
C GLN A 37 -7.70 7.00 1.07
N PHE A 38 -6.90 6.25 1.83
CA PHE A 38 -6.43 6.69 3.14
C PHE A 38 -5.62 8.00 3.06
N GLY A 39 -4.72 8.14 2.08
CA GLY A 39 -4.00 9.39 1.84
C GLY A 39 -4.92 10.57 1.51
N HIS A 40 -5.96 10.36 0.70
CA HIS A 40 -6.96 11.40 0.38
C HIS A 40 -7.79 11.81 1.60
N ASP A 41 -8.20 10.84 2.39
CA ASP A 41 -8.96 11.04 3.62
C ASP A 41 -8.16 11.88 4.64
N LEU A 42 -6.86 11.56 4.80
CA LEU A 42 -5.92 12.35 5.60
C LEU A 42 -5.80 13.79 5.10
N GLN A 43 -5.64 13.97 3.79
CA GLN A 43 -5.52 15.29 3.17
C GLN A 43 -6.79 16.14 3.41
N SER A 44 -7.97 15.53 3.28
CA SER A 44 -9.26 16.19 3.49
C SER A 44 -9.44 16.65 4.94
N THR A 45 -9.21 15.75 5.90
CA THR A 45 -9.23 16.05 7.35
C THR A 45 -8.25 17.19 7.68
N HIS A 46 -7.03 17.12 7.14
CA HIS A 46 -6.02 18.14 7.35
C HIS A 46 -6.40 19.53 6.78
N GLN A 47 -6.98 19.59 5.58
CA GLN A 47 -7.48 20.84 5.00
C GLN A 47 -8.62 21.43 5.82
N SER A 48 -9.55 20.59 6.29
CA SER A 48 -10.65 20.99 7.14
C SER A 48 -10.15 21.63 8.44
N ALA A 49 -9.22 20.95 9.14
CA ALA A 49 -8.62 21.46 10.35
C ALA A 49 -7.81 22.75 10.13
N THR A 50 -7.10 22.87 9.00
CA THR A 50 -6.39 24.10 8.63
C THR A 50 -7.36 25.28 8.45
N SER A 51 -8.50 25.07 7.81
CA SER A 51 -9.54 26.10 7.64
C SER A 51 -10.08 26.57 8.99
N ILE A 52 -10.41 25.63 9.88
CA ILE A 52 -10.94 25.93 11.23
C ILE A 52 -9.94 26.76 12.03
N ILE A 53 -8.65 26.44 11.96
CA ILE A 53 -7.59 27.20 12.64
C ILE A 53 -7.39 28.59 12.02
N GLY A 54 -7.57 28.72 10.70
CA GLY A 54 -7.59 30.02 10.02
C GLY A 54 -8.75 30.89 10.50
N ASP A 55 -9.96 30.33 10.55
CA ASP A 55 -11.17 31.02 10.99
C ASP A 55 -11.09 31.48 12.45
N LEU A 56 -10.41 30.70 13.31
CA LEU A 56 -10.13 31.07 14.70
C LEU A 56 -9.36 32.40 14.81
N GLY A 57 -8.44 32.68 13.88
CA GLY A 57 -7.65 33.92 13.88
C GLY A 57 -8.45 35.17 13.56
N MET A 58 -9.63 35.01 12.95
CA MET A 58 -10.55 36.12 12.73
C MET A 58 -11.32 36.49 14.02
N ALA A 59 -11.49 35.53 14.95
CA ALA A 59 -12.24 35.72 16.18
C ALA A 59 -11.36 35.93 17.43
N TYR A 60 -10.11 35.45 17.41
CA TYR A 60 -9.22 35.44 18.57
C TYR A 60 -7.78 35.83 18.18
N GLN A 61 -7.27 36.93 18.74
CA GLN A 61 -5.88 37.38 18.58
C GLN A 61 -5.18 37.35 19.94
N GLY A 62 -4.08 36.60 20.01
CA GLY A 62 -3.24 36.51 21.21
C GLY A 62 -2.10 35.51 21.05
N ALA A 63 -1.10 35.60 21.93
CA ALA A 63 0.10 34.76 21.85
C ALA A 63 -0.19 33.25 21.80
N SER A 64 -1.27 32.79 22.43
CA SER A 64 -1.69 31.37 22.36
C SER A 64 -2.18 30.94 20.98
N TYR A 65 -2.74 31.86 20.18
CA TYR A 65 -3.15 31.59 18.80
C TYR A 65 -1.95 31.55 17.85
N GLU A 66 -0.99 32.45 18.01
CA GLU A 66 0.27 32.41 17.25
C GLU A 66 1.06 31.13 17.55
N GLN A 67 1.08 30.68 18.81
CA GLN A 67 1.68 29.40 19.18
C GLN A 67 0.95 28.20 18.53
N LEU A 68 -0.40 28.24 18.48
CA LEU A 68 -1.21 27.22 17.81
C LEU A 68 -0.94 27.20 16.30
N LEU A 69 -0.92 28.35 15.64
CA LEU A 69 -0.60 28.47 14.22
C LEU A 69 0.80 27.95 13.91
N ALA A 70 1.79 28.30 14.73
CA ALA A 70 3.16 27.82 14.57
C ALA A 70 3.24 26.30 14.71
N THR A 71 2.56 25.74 15.72
CA THR A 71 2.52 24.29 15.96
C THR A 71 1.78 23.56 14.84
N TRP A 72 0.64 24.09 14.40
CA TRP A 72 -0.15 23.53 13.31
C TRP A 72 0.61 23.56 11.99
N GLY A 73 1.14 24.72 11.59
CA GLY A 73 1.91 24.88 10.37
C GLY A 73 3.12 23.96 10.32
N GLN A 74 3.76 23.71 11.46
CA GLN A 74 4.89 22.77 11.55
C GLN A 74 4.45 21.30 11.39
N MET A 75 3.42 20.85 12.11
CA MET A 75 2.86 19.51 11.96
C MET A 75 2.38 19.25 10.52
N SER A 76 1.66 20.22 9.97
CA SER A 76 1.06 20.25 8.65
C SER A 76 2.11 20.10 7.53
N SER A 77 3.12 20.97 7.54
CA SER A 77 4.15 21.03 6.49
C SER A 77 5.16 19.89 6.56
N THR A 78 5.45 19.35 7.75
CA THR A 78 6.54 18.38 7.91
C THR A 78 6.03 16.94 7.93
N HIS A 79 4.87 16.64 8.50
CA HIS A 79 4.50 15.26 8.81
C HIS A 79 3.32 14.76 8.00
N LEU A 80 2.27 15.57 7.88
CA LEU A 80 1.08 15.17 7.14
C LEU A 80 1.33 15.15 5.63
N THR A 81 2.07 16.13 5.11
CA THR A 81 2.44 16.16 3.68
C THR A 81 3.29 14.94 3.30
N GLU A 82 4.29 14.59 4.11
CA GLU A 82 5.16 13.44 3.85
C GLU A 82 4.41 12.10 3.94
N LEU A 83 3.46 11.99 4.87
CA LEU A 83 2.61 10.81 4.99
C LEU A 83 1.69 10.64 3.77
N ILE A 84 1.05 11.74 3.31
CA ILE A 84 0.17 11.74 2.14
C ILE A 84 0.97 11.37 0.88
N ASP A 85 2.15 11.96 0.70
CA ASP A 85 3.05 11.63 -0.41
C ASP A 85 3.47 10.15 -0.35
N GLY A 86 3.80 9.65 0.84
CA GLY A 86 4.11 8.25 1.07
C GLY A 86 2.97 7.30 0.67
N CYS A 87 1.73 7.61 1.06
CA CYS A 87 0.55 6.86 0.63
C CYS A 87 0.42 6.85 -0.90
N SER A 88 0.66 7.98 -1.57
CA SER A 88 0.61 8.05 -3.04
C SER A 88 1.70 7.19 -3.70
N VAL A 89 2.91 7.14 -3.13
CA VAL A 89 4.01 6.31 -3.65
C VAL A 89 3.68 4.83 -3.52
N VAL A 90 3.21 4.40 -2.34
CA VAL A 90 2.79 3.00 -2.10
C VAL A 90 1.65 2.61 -3.03
N ALA A 91 0.61 3.44 -3.13
CA ALA A 91 -0.51 3.17 -4.02
C ALA A 91 -0.05 3.00 -5.48
N GLY A 92 0.84 3.89 -5.94
CA GLY A 92 1.42 3.82 -7.28
C GLY A 92 2.23 2.54 -7.51
N SER A 93 3.12 2.17 -6.57
CA SER A 93 3.94 0.96 -6.70
C SER A 93 3.10 -0.32 -6.72
N MET A 94 2.00 -0.35 -5.95
CA MET A 94 1.05 -1.46 -5.95
C MET A 94 0.31 -1.60 -7.27
N GLY A 95 -0.10 -0.49 -7.89
CA GLY A 95 -0.69 -0.50 -9.23
C GLY A 95 0.27 -1.07 -10.28
N VAL A 96 1.53 -0.62 -10.27
CA VAL A 96 2.57 -1.14 -11.15
C VAL A 96 2.82 -2.63 -10.91
N ALA A 97 2.89 -3.06 -9.65
CA ALA A 97 3.07 -4.46 -9.33
C ALA A 97 1.93 -5.33 -9.85
N ALA A 98 0.68 -4.90 -9.72
CA ALA A 98 -0.47 -5.61 -10.29
C ALA A 98 -0.33 -5.75 -11.83
N ASP A 99 0.05 -4.69 -12.54
CA ASP A 99 0.23 -4.73 -14.00
C ASP A 99 1.35 -5.69 -14.43
N VAL A 100 2.46 -5.70 -13.71
CA VAL A 100 3.60 -6.57 -14.03
C VAL A 100 3.26 -8.03 -13.74
N VAL A 101 2.58 -8.34 -12.62
CA VAL A 101 2.14 -9.71 -12.32
C VAL A 101 1.21 -10.23 -13.41
N ILE A 102 0.26 -9.41 -13.89
CA ILE A 102 -0.60 -9.74 -15.03
C ILE A 102 0.25 -10.10 -16.25
N GLY A 103 1.23 -9.25 -16.59
CA GLY A 103 2.12 -9.47 -17.73
C GLY A 103 2.84 -10.80 -17.67
N MET A 104 3.50 -11.09 -16.53
CA MET A 104 4.24 -12.34 -16.34
C MET A 104 3.35 -13.59 -16.41
N LYS A 105 2.14 -13.53 -15.84
CA LYS A 105 1.21 -14.66 -15.93
C LYS A 105 0.69 -14.89 -17.34
N VAL A 106 0.38 -13.83 -18.08
CA VAL A 106 -0.07 -13.96 -19.48
C VAL A 106 1.03 -14.58 -20.35
N GLU A 107 2.28 -14.16 -20.16
CA GLU A 107 3.43 -14.72 -20.87
C GLU A 107 3.62 -16.21 -20.53
N ALA A 108 3.63 -16.55 -19.24
CA ALA A 108 3.75 -17.94 -18.80
C ALA A 108 2.59 -18.82 -19.30
N ILE A 109 1.36 -18.30 -19.36
CA ILE A 109 0.22 -19.04 -19.93
C ILE A 109 0.44 -19.30 -21.41
N ALA A 110 0.93 -18.33 -22.18
CA ALA A 110 1.19 -18.52 -23.60
C ALA A 110 2.20 -19.65 -23.85
N GLU A 111 3.28 -19.71 -23.08
CA GLU A 111 4.27 -20.79 -23.15
C GLU A 111 3.69 -22.14 -22.70
N LEU A 112 2.93 -22.16 -21.61
CA LEU A 112 2.28 -23.38 -21.13
C LEU A 112 1.24 -23.92 -22.12
N VAL A 113 0.57 -23.07 -22.90
CA VAL A 113 -0.34 -23.51 -23.98
C VAL A 113 0.44 -24.28 -25.05
N VAL A 114 1.65 -23.84 -25.40
CA VAL A 114 2.50 -24.54 -26.36
C VAL A 114 2.94 -25.89 -25.79
N LEU A 115 3.44 -25.91 -24.55
CA LEU A 115 3.84 -27.15 -23.87
C LEU A 115 2.67 -28.14 -23.71
N ALA A 116 1.47 -27.65 -23.39
CA ALA A 116 0.28 -28.49 -23.30
C ALA A 116 -0.11 -29.09 -24.67
N ALA A 117 0.05 -28.33 -25.76
CA ALA A 117 -0.19 -28.84 -27.11
C ALA A 117 0.83 -29.92 -27.50
N GLU A 118 2.11 -29.71 -27.17
CA GLU A 118 3.18 -30.69 -27.37
C GLU A 118 2.94 -31.96 -26.55
N PHE A 119 2.56 -31.81 -25.28
CA PHE A 119 2.17 -32.92 -24.40
C PHE A 119 1.04 -33.75 -25.01
N VAL A 120 -0.04 -33.11 -25.49
CA VAL A 120 -1.16 -33.83 -26.13
C VAL A 120 -0.69 -34.57 -27.39
N ALA A 121 0.15 -33.94 -28.21
CA ALA A 121 0.70 -34.57 -29.42
C ALA A 121 1.58 -35.78 -29.07
N ASP A 122 2.43 -35.66 -28.05
CA ASP A 122 3.30 -36.75 -27.58
C ASP A 122 2.47 -37.89 -26.98
N GLN A 123 1.41 -37.59 -26.22
CA GLN A 123 0.50 -38.61 -25.69
C GLN A 123 -0.21 -39.39 -26.81
N VAL A 124 -0.62 -38.71 -27.90
CA VAL A 124 -1.16 -39.40 -29.09
C VAL A 124 -0.11 -40.29 -29.74
N ALA A 125 1.14 -39.82 -29.84
CA ALA A 125 2.25 -40.58 -30.41
C ALA A 125 2.69 -41.75 -29.50
N ALA A 126 2.62 -41.61 -28.18
CA ALA A 126 2.95 -42.64 -27.20
C ALA A 126 1.98 -43.84 -27.31
N VAL A 127 0.69 -43.59 -27.56
CA VAL A 127 -0.29 -44.64 -27.86
C VAL A 127 0.08 -45.39 -29.14
N ALA A 128 0.55 -44.67 -30.17
CA ALA A 128 0.96 -45.27 -31.44
C ALA A 128 2.31 -46.02 -31.36
N THR A 129 3.19 -45.61 -30.44
CA THR A 129 4.55 -46.17 -30.26
C THR A 129 4.68 -47.10 -29.06
N PHE A 130 3.57 -47.46 -28.41
CA PHE A 130 3.53 -48.31 -27.20
C PHE A 130 4.43 -47.81 -26.05
N GLY A 131 4.54 -46.50 -25.86
CA GLY A 131 5.30 -45.90 -24.74
C GLY A 131 6.83 -45.88 -24.91
N ILE A 132 7.37 -46.25 -26.08
CA ILE A 132 8.82 -46.19 -26.33
C ILE A 132 9.32 -44.72 -26.42
N ALA A 133 8.41 -43.76 -26.64
CA ALA A 133 8.70 -42.32 -26.76
C ALA A 133 8.80 -41.55 -25.41
N GLU A 134 8.77 -42.22 -24.25
CA GLU A 134 8.72 -41.59 -22.91
C GLU A 134 9.84 -40.57 -22.60
N ALA A 135 10.95 -40.57 -23.34
CA ALA A 135 12.01 -39.58 -23.17
C ALA A 135 11.58 -38.16 -23.59
N ALA A 136 10.70 -38.02 -24.57
CA ALA A 136 10.18 -36.71 -25.01
C ALA A 136 9.24 -36.12 -23.95
N LEU A 137 8.34 -36.95 -23.41
CA LEU A 137 7.47 -36.58 -22.30
C LEU A 137 8.25 -36.03 -21.10
N ALA A 138 9.32 -36.71 -20.68
CA ALA A 138 10.13 -36.28 -19.54
C ALA A 138 10.74 -34.88 -19.73
N LEU A 139 11.07 -34.49 -20.97
CA LEU A 139 11.56 -33.16 -21.29
C LEU A 139 10.45 -32.11 -21.15
N ILE A 140 9.27 -32.38 -21.72
CA ILE A 140 8.09 -31.49 -21.64
C ILE A 140 7.68 -31.26 -20.17
N GLU A 141 7.68 -32.31 -19.34
CA GLU A 141 7.39 -32.18 -17.91
C GLU A 141 8.42 -31.33 -17.17
N LEU A 142 9.70 -31.49 -17.50
CA LEU A 142 10.79 -30.73 -16.89
C LEU A 142 10.69 -29.25 -17.26
N GLU A 143 10.41 -28.94 -18.52
CA GLU A 143 10.23 -27.59 -19.02
C GLU A 143 9.03 -26.91 -18.35
N GLY A 144 7.88 -27.60 -18.25
CA GLY A 144 6.73 -27.12 -17.49
C GLY A 144 7.05 -26.82 -16.02
N ARG A 145 7.84 -27.67 -15.35
CA ARG A 145 8.33 -27.42 -13.98
C ARG A 145 9.22 -26.21 -13.87
N GLN A 146 10.15 -26.05 -14.80
CA GLN A 146 11.09 -24.93 -14.77
C GLN A 146 10.38 -23.61 -15.02
N LEU A 147 9.45 -23.58 -15.97
CA LEU A 147 8.67 -22.40 -16.30
C LEU A 147 7.85 -21.90 -15.12
N VAL A 148 7.07 -22.77 -14.45
CA VAL A 148 6.24 -22.34 -13.31
C VAL A 148 7.11 -21.90 -12.13
N LYS A 149 8.23 -22.58 -11.87
CA LYS A 149 9.18 -22.17 -10.82
C LYS A 149 9.84 -20.82 -11.12
N PHE A 150 10.18 -20.58 -12.38
CA PHE A 150 10.74 -19.32 -12.82
C PHE A 150 9.73 -18.18 -12.62
N LEU A 151 8.47 -18.39 -13.05
CA LEU A 151 7.38 -17.46 -12.81
C LEU A 151 7.22 -17.15 -11.32
N GLU A 152 7.19 -18.16 -10.45
CA GLU A 152 7.07 -17.96 -9.00
C GLU A 152 8.23 -17.11 -8.44
N GLN A 153 9.45 -17.39 -8.86
CA GLN A 153 10.63 -16.64 -8.41
C GLN A 153 10.61 -15.18 -8.88
N GLU A 154 10.26 -14.95 -10.15
CA GLU A 154 10.16 -13.59 -10.70
C GLU A 154 9.06 -12.78 -10.01
N LEU A 155 7.90 -13.41 -9.75
CA LEU A 155 6.81 -12.81 -8.97
C LEU A 155 7.28 -12.37 -7.58
N VAL A 156 7.95 -13.27 -6.84
CA VAL A 156 8.44 -12.97 -5.50
C VAL A 156 9.49 -11.86 -5.54
N GLN A 157 10.48 -11.96 -6.44
CA GLN A 157 11.54 -10.95 -6.54
C GLN A 157 10.98 -9.58 -6.91
N PHE A 158 10.07 -9.52 -7.87
CA PHE A 158 9.45 -8.27 -8.29
C PHE A 158 8.67 -7.65 -7.13
N ILE A 159 7.82 -8.40 -6.44
CA ILE A 159 7.04 -7.88 -5.31
C ILE A 159 7.95 -7.38 -4.19
N VAL A 160 9.00 -8.13 -3.84
CA VAL A 160 9.95 -7.71 -2.79
C VAL A 160 10.67 -6.42 -3.19
N ALA A 161 11.24 -6.36 -4.40
CA ALA A 161 11.97 -5.19 -4.86
C ALA A 161 11.07 -3.95 -5.03
N HIS A 162 9.88 -4.12 -5.61
CA HIS A 162 9.03 -3.00 -6.00
C HIS A 162 8.07 -2.53 -4.89
N VAL A 163 7.62 -3.42 -4.02
CA VAL A 163 6.69 -3.07 -2.94
C VAL A 163 7.44 -2.80 -1.63
N ILE A 164 8.37 -3.68 -1.24
CA ILE A 164 9.06 -3.53 0.04
C ILE A 164 10.14 -2.44 -0.05
N GLU A 165 11.05 -2.53 -1.04
CA GLU A 165 12.18 -1.58 -1.10
C GLU A 165 11.76 -0.21 -1.65
N ALA A 166 10.97 -0.17 -2.72
CA ALA A 166 10.64 1.11 -3.36
C ALA A 166 9.52 1.89 -2.65
N ALA A 167 8.67 1.24 -1.85
CA ALA A 167 7.53 1.90 -1.21
C ALA A 167 7.57 1.88 0.33
N VAL A 168 7.85 0.75 0.96
CA VAL A 168 7.91 0.68 2.44
C VAL A 168 9.16 1.38 2.98
N GLY A 169 10.33 1.21 2.34
CA GLY A 169 11.58 1.82 2.75
C GLY A 169 11.50 3.35 2.92
N PRO A 170 11.10 4.11 1.89
CA PRO A 170 10.92 5.56 2.01
C PRO A 170 9.90 5.96 3.08
N LEU A 171 8.83 5.19 3.24
CA LEU A 171 7.77 5.51 4.20
C LEU A 171 8.25 5.38 5.65
N VAL A 172 9.03 4.34 5.96
CA VAL A 172 9.62 4.15 7.30
C VAL A 172 10.56 5.31 7.63
N VAL A 173 11.44 5.69 6.71
CA VAL A 173 12.38 6.82 6.90
C VAL A 173 11.61 8.13 7.16
N LYS A 174 10.50 8.35 6.45
CA LYS A 174 9.66 9.53 6.65
C LYS A 174 8.94 9.52 8.00
N VAL A 175 8.41 8.37 8.43
CA VAL A 175 7.77 8.23 9.75
C VAL A 175 8.79 8.41 10.88
N GLU A 176 10.00 7.87 10.75
CA GLU A 176 11.08 8.07 11.73
C GLU A 176 11.48 9.55 11.83
N GLN A 177 11.69 10.22 10.70
CA GLN A 177 11.96 11.67 10.66
C GLN A 177 10.83 12.47 11.31
N ALA A 178 9.57 12.05 11.11
CA ALA A 178 8.43 12.67 11.74
C ALA A 178 8.39 12.47 13.27
N ALA A 179 8.64 11.25 13.73
CA ALA A 179 8.65 10.91 15.15
C ALA A 179 9.79 11.60 15.92
N GLU A 180 11.00 11.64 15.35
CA GLU A 180 12.15 12.33 15.95
C GLU A 180 11.91 13.84 16.08
N GLY A 181 11.28 14.45 15.08
CA GLY A 181 10.90 15.87 15.10
C GLY A 181 9.93 16.23 16.22
N LEU A 182 8.97 15.35 16.51
CA LEU A 182 7.98 15.51 17.59
C LEU A 182 8.61 15.36 18.98
N VAL A 183 9.45 14.34 19.18
CA VAL A 183 10.07 14.05 20.49
C VAL A 183 11.09 15.12 20.88
N TYR A 184 11.98 15.50 19.95
CA TYR A 184 13.06 16.45 20.26
C TYR A 184 12.51 17.83 20.62
N ARG A 185 11.42 18.26 19.96
CA ARG A 185 10.84 19.59 20.19
C ARG A 185 9.73 19.63 21.24
N GLY A 186 9.02 18.52 21.48
CA GLY A 186 8.14 18.39 22.64
C GLY A 186 8.91 18.56 23.94
N VAL A 187 10.10 17.96 24.01
CA VAL A 187 11.03 18.11 25.14
C VAL A 187 11.64 19.52 25.17
N SER A 188 12.09 20.09 24.03
CA SER A 188 12.69 21.44 24.03
C SER A 188 11.69 22.56 24.31
N SER A 189 10.43 22.43 23.89
CA SER A 189 9.33 23.36 24.17
C SER A 189 8.95 23.34 25.65
N ALA A 190 8.82 22.14 26.22
CA ALA A 190 8.57 21.97 27.65
C ALA A 190 9.72 22.49 28.53
N LEU A 191 10.97 22.43 28.03
CA LEU A 191 12.15 22.94 28.72
C LEU A 191 12.49 24.41 28.40
N GLY A 192 11.87 25.01 27.38
CA GLY A 192 12.22 26.33 26.84
C GLY A 192 11.21 27.45 27.11
N VAL A 193 9.98 27.15 27.54
CA VAL A 193 8.99 28.17 27.94
C VAL A 193 9.28 28.66 29.36
N SER A 194 10.28 29.53 29.47
CA SER A 194 10.44 30.44 30.59
C SER A 194 10.70 31.86 30.05
N GLY A 195 9.63 32.62 29.83
CA GLY A 195 9.70 34.09 29.73
C GLY A 195 9.19 34.71 28.42
N GLY A 196 8.05 35.40 28.50
CA GLY A 196 7.56 36.29 27.45
C GLY A 196 6.29 37.03 27.89
N SER A 197 6.44 38.30 28.27
CA SER A 197 5.46 39.17 28.92
C SER A 197 4.40 39.74 27.97
N GLY A 198 3.16 39.84 28.45
CA GLY A 198 2.25 40.97 28.20
C GLY A 198 1.49 41.03 26.87
N ALA A 199 0.42 40.25 26.73
CA ALA A 199 -0.69 40.58 25.83
C ALA A 199 -2.02 40.26 26.51
N SER A 200 -2.98 41.18 26.46
CA SER A 200 -4.27 41.12 27.14
C SER A 200 -5.04 39.86 26.74
N PHE A 201 -5.34 39.03 27.74
CA PHE A 201 -6.06 37.78 27.63
C PHE A 201 -7.57 38.04 27.62
N GLN A 202 -8.23 37.85 26.47
CA GLN A 202 -9.68 37.72 26.38
C GLN A 202 -10.04 36.30 25.98
N ILE A 203 -10.12 35.38 26.96
CA ILE A 203 -10.78 34.09 26.72
C ILE A 203 -12.28 34.31 26.69
N VAL A 204 -12.91 34.03 25.55
CA VAL A 204 -14.35 33.77 25.49
C VAL A 204 -14.54 32.27 25.72
N PRO A 205 -14.90 31.82 26.94
CA PRO A 205 -14.86 30.41 27.32
C PRO A 205 -15.80 29.52 26.49
N GLU A 206 -16.91 30.07 25.98
CA GLU A 206 -17.81 29.33 25.07
C GLU A 206 -17.22 29.08 23.69
N GLN A 207 -16.39 29.98 23.17
CA GLN A 207 -15.74 29.76 21.87
C GLN A 207 -14.63 28.72 22.01
N VAL A 208 -13.84 28.78 23.08
CA VAL A 208 -12.77 27.80 23.35
C VAL A 208 -13.32 26.38 23.51
N SER A 209 -14.48 26.21 24.17
CA SER A 209 -15.10 24.88 24.31
C SER A 209 -15.64 24.35 22.97
N ALA A 210 -16.21 25.22 22.13
CA ALA A 210 -16.65 24.86 20.78
C ALA A 210 -15.46 24.41 19.91
N TYR A 211 -14.34 25.13 19.95
CA TYR A 211 -13.11 24.75 19.22
C TYR A 211 -12.47 23.46 19.75
N ALA A 212 -12.43 23.29 21.07
CA ALA A 212 -11.93 22.04 21.68
C ALA A 212 -12.79 20.84 21.26
N ALA A 213 -14.10 21.03 21.09
CA ALA A 213 -14.99 20.00 20.55
C ALA A 213 -14.68 19.70 19.07
N THR A 214 -14.46 20.72 18.24
CA THR A 214 -14.12 20.53 16.83
C THR A 214 -12.77 19.83 16.63
N ILE A 215 -11.73 20.19 17.39
CA ILE A 215 -10.42 19.51 17.33
C ILE A 215 -10.56 18.05 17.76
N ARG A 216 -11.34 17.78 18.82
CA ARG A 216 -11.60 16.40 19.27
C ARG A 216 -12.33 15.58 18.20
N GLN A 217 -13.32 16.17 17.54
CA GLN A 217 -14.04 15.53 16.44
C GLN A 217 -13.12 15.19 15.26
N GLN A 218 -12.18 16.07 14.92
CA GLN A 218 -11.19 15.80 13.87
C GLN A 218 -10.24 14.65 14.28
N ALA A 219 -9.80 14.62 15.54
CA ALA A 219 -8.97 13.53 16.06
C ALA A 219 -9.72 12.18 16.07
N GLU A 220 -11.01 12.18 16.43
CA GLU A 220 -11.87 10.98 16.36
C GLU A 220 -12.06 10.51 14.91
N THR A 221 -12.21 11.44 13.97
CA THR A 221 -12.31 11.12 12.53
C THR A 221 -11.03 10.47 12.02
N PHE A 222 -9.87 11.02 12.35
CA PHE A 222 -8.57 10.46 12.02
C PHE A 222 -8.39 9.05 12.60
N ALA A 223 -8.73 8.87 13.89
CA ALA A 223 -8.65 7.57 14.54
C ALA A 223 -9.55 6.54 13.85
N GLY A 224 -10.78 6.91 13.48
CA GLY A 224 -11.69 6.06 12.73
C GLY A 224 -11.17 5.67 11.35
N GLN A 225 -10.52 6.60 10.63
CA GLN A 225 -9.88 6.34 9.33
C GLN A 225 -8.71 5.35 9.47
N ALA A 226 -7.87 5.50 10.50
CA ALA A 226 -6.75 4.61 10.77
C ALA A 226 -7.21 3.20 11.19
N ASP A 227 -8.26 3.10 12.02
CA ASP A 227 -8.85 1.82 12.41
C ASP A 227 -9.45 1.10 11.18
N ALA A 228 -10.18 1.83 10.34
CA ALA A 228 -10.74 1.28 9.11
C ALA A 228 -9.65 0.76 8.17
N PHE A 229 -8.58 1.53 7.94
CA PHE A 229 -7.45 1.11 7.14
C PHE A 229 -6.77 -0.15 7.71
N THR A 230 -6.58 -0.21 9.02
CA THR A 230 -5.93 -1.35 9.69
C THR A 230 -6.77 -2.62 9.56
N VAL A 231 -8.09 -2.52 9.75
CA VAL A 231 -9.01 -3.65 9.58
C VAL A 231 -9.00 -4.12 8.14
N THR A 232 -9.05 -3.21 7.16
CA THR A 232 -8.95 -3.55 5.75
C THR A 232 -7.63 -4.26 5.45
N ALA A 233 -6.50 -3.66 5.81
CA ALA A 233 -5.16 -4.23 5.60
C ALA A 233 -4.99 -5.62 6.23
N ALA A 234 -5.50 -5.83 7.44
CA ALA A 234 -5.45 -7.13 8.12
C ALA A 234 -6.39 -8.19 7.51
N SER A 235 -7.45 -7.75 6.82
CA SER A 235 -8.42 -8.65 6.19
C SER A 235 -8.06 -9.05 4.75
N MET A 236 -7.08 -8.38 4.13
CA MET A 236 -6.70 -8.64 2.75
C MET A 236 -5.81 -9.87 2.61
N SER A 237 -6.29 -10.83 1.82
CA SER A 237 -5.50 -11.93 1.26
C SER A 237 -5.12 -11.58 -0.18
N PHE A 238 -3.87 -11.87 -0.56
CA PHE A 238 -3.37 -11.77 -1.93
C PHE A 238 -3.29 -13.13 -2.63
N GLU A 239 -3.71 -14.20 -1.95
CA GLU A 239 -3.96 -15.54 -2.52
C GLU A 239 -5.37 -15.66 -3.10
#